data_AF-A0A663MLX1-F1
#
_entry.id   AF-A0A663MLX1-F1
#
_cell.length_a   1.000
_cell.length_b   1.000
_cell.length_c   1.000
_cell.angle_alpha   90.00
_cell.angle_beta   90.00
_cell.angle_gamma   90.00
#
_symmetry.space_group_name_H-M   'P 1'
#
loop_
_entity.id
_entity.type
_entity.pdbx_description
1 polymer ?
#
loop_
_entity_poly.entity_id
_entity_poly.type
_entity_poly.pdbx_seq_one_letter_code
_entity_poly.pdbx_strand_id
1 'polypeptide(L)'
;MSTWKCPEMWLGGPGLTQDAGASPKQLGITQLHHLRAPTQELLAVCPDGSCTAQRPPRPPPPSLEKLYGLGLVGSRRSLADCESLSAAAFCRRRLPCLLLKLRMAQNLRHAVTFVEQGHVRVGPEVVTDPALLIPRAVEDFITWVDASRLRQKVLDYNQERDDFDLAA
;
A
#
# COMPACT_ATOMS: atom_id res chain seq x y z
N MET A 1 -20.47 37.66 12.47
CA MET A 1 -19.18 37.42 13.14
C MET A 1 -19.09 35.91 13.31
N SER A 2 -18.20 35.13 12.70
CA SER A 2 -16.88 35.45 12.19
C SER A 2 -16.50 34.42 11.11
N THR A 3 -16.01 34.95 10.00
CA THR A 3 -14.90 34.44 9.17
C THR A 3 -14.38 33.03 9.41
N TRP A 4 -14.39 32.19 8.39
CA TRP A 4 -13.28 31.36 7.87
C TRP A 4 -13.76 30.91 6.47
N LYS A 5 -13.34 31.45 5.33
CA LYS A 5 -11.99 31.66 4.78
C LYS A 5 -11.18 30.37 4.79
N CYS A 6 -11.39 29.54 3.78
CA CYS A 6 -10.34 28.77 3.12
C CYS A 6 -10.85 28.23 1.76
N PRO A 7 -9.93 28.04 0.81
CA PRO A 7 -9.98 28.71 -0.47
C PRO A 7 -9.86 27.72 -1.64
N GLU A 8 -10.00 28.28 -2.83
CA GLU A 8 -9.37 27.84 -4.07
C GLU A 8 -7.95 27.28 -3.91
N MET A 9 -7.52 26.62 -4.99
CA MET A 9 -6.17 26.17 -5.38
C MET A 9 -6.09 24.64 -5.31
N TRP A 10 -6.07 23.87 -6.40
CA TRP A 10 -5.55 24.06 -7.76
C TRP A 10 -6.39 23.12 -8.67
N LEU A 11 -7.03 23.48 -9.77
CA LEU A 11 -6.58 24.22 -10.95
C LEU A 11 -5.18 23.79 -11.43
N GLY A 12 -5.13 22.65 -12.11
CA GLY A 12 -4.24 22.47 -13.25
C GLY A 12 -4.94 22.96 -14.52
N GLY A 13 -4.43 24.04 -15.12
CA GLY A 13 -4.54 24.27 -16.58
C GLY A 13 -3.51 23.39 -17.31
N PRO A 14 -3.45 23.35 -18.66
CA PRO A 14 -3.91 24.33 -19.66
C PRO A 14 -5.09 23.78 -20.50
N GLY A 15 -5.95 24.56 -21.17
CA GLY A 15 -5.67 25.69 -22.04
C GLY A 15 -6.19 25.34 -23.43
N LEU A 16 -7.32 25.97 -23.81
CA LEU A 16 -7.84 26.30 -25.15
C LEU A 16 -7.45 25.38 -26.33
N THR A 17 -8.41 24.87 -27.09
CA THR A 17 -9.10 25.71 -28.09
C THR A 17 -10.59 25.36 -28.26
N GLN A 18 -11.37 26.44 -28.35
CA GLN A 18 -12.77 26.49 -28.75
C GLN A 18 -12.89 26.29 -30.26
N ASP A 19 -13.94 25.59 -30.70
CA ASP A 19 -14.60 25.92 -31.96
C ASP A 19 -16.09 25.60 -31.93
N ALA A 20 -16.83 26.46 -32.62
CA ALA A 20 -18.20 26.34 -33.09
C ALA A 20 -19.34 26.53 -32.07
N GLY A 21 -19.97 27.70 -32.17
CA GLY A 21 -21.15 28.08 -31.42
C GLY A 21 -22.46 27.42 -31.86
N ALA A 22 -23.45 27.52 -30.97
CA ALA A 22 -24.86 27.53 -31.31
C ALA A 22 -25.60 28.39 -30.27
N SER A 23 -26.40 29.33 -30.76
CA SER A 23 -27.22 30.25 -29.97
C SER A 23 -28.36 29.50 -29.25
N PRO A 24 -28.89 30.09 -28.16
CA PRO A 24 -29.80 29.46 -27.23
C PRO A 24 -31.21 29.43 -27.81
N LYS A 25 -32.01 28.42 -27.45
CA LYS A 25 -33.49 28.36 -27.33
C LYS A 25 -33.94 26.95 -27.73
N GLN A 26 -33.86 25.99 -26.81
CA GLN A 26 -34.81 24.87 -26.74
C GLN A 26 -34.71 24.24 -25.34
N LEU A 27 -35.87 24.02 -24.75
CA LEU A 27 -36.08 23.42 -23.44
C LEU A 27 -35.69 21.94 -23.41
N GLY A 28 -35.40 21.45 -22.20
CA GLY A 28 -35.32 20.03 -21.84
C GLY A 28 -34.29 19.83 -20.74
N ILE A 29 -34.61 19.98 -19.44
CA ILE A 29 -35.12 18.95 -18.51
C ILE A 29 -34.39 17.57 -18.57
N THR A 30 -33.34 17.40 -19.36
CA THR A 30 -32.63 16.12 -19.55
C THR A 30 -31.15 16.17 -19.18
N GLN A 31 -30.78 17.01 -18.21
CA GLN A 31 -29.47 16.92 -17.53
C GLN A 31 -29.65 16.67 -16.01
N LEU A 32 -30.68 15.93 -15.62
CA LEU A 32 -30.96 15.50 -14.25
C LEU A 32 -30.97 13.97 -14.10
N HIS A 33 -30.16 13.27 -14.89
CA HIS A 33 -30.03 11.80 -14.79
C HIS A 33 -28.70 11.29 -14.20
N HIS A 34 -27.75 12.16 -13.84
CA HIS A 34 -26.48 11.73 -13.23
C HIS A 34 -26.25 12.14 -11.77
N LEU A 35 -27.21 12.82 -11.15
CA LEU A 35 -27.25 13.04 -9.70
C LEU A 35 -28.57 12.51 -9.13
N ARG A 36 -28.92 11.28 -9.50
CA ARG A 36 -29.85 10.46 -8.72
C ARG A 36 -29.04 9.36 -8.06
N ALA A 37 -28.27 9.75 -7.05
CA ALA A 37 -27.85 8.76 -6.06
C ALA A 37 -29.14 8.11 -5.53
N PRO A 38 -29.27 6.78 -5.53
CA PRO A 38 -30.43 6.12 -4.96
C PRO A 38 -30.44 6.38 -3.45
N THR A 39 -31.20 7.39 -3.02
CA THR A 39 -31.65 7.57 -1.64
C THR A 39 -32.81 6.62 -1.36
N GLN A 40 -32.64 5.35 -1.74
CA GLN A 40 -33.66 4.31 -1.57
C GLN A 40 -32.99 2.94 -1.39
N GLU A 41 -32.05 2.87 -0.46
CA GLU A 41 -31.77 1.61 0.24
C GLU A 41 -31.48 1.93 1.71
N LEU A 42 -32.42 2.67 2.31
CA LEU A 42 -32.54 2.82 3.74
C LEU A 42 -33.95 2.37 4.07
N LEU A 43 -34.15 1.06 4.21
CA LEU A 43 -35.19 0.37 4.99
C LEU A 43 -35.19 -1.12 4.62
N ALA A 44 -34.12 -1.83 4.99
CA ALA A 44 -34.24 -3.23 5.37
C ALA A 44 -34.47 -3.26 6.88
N VAL A 45 -35.73 -3.12 7.31
CA VAL A 45 -36.15 -3.43 8.67
C VAL A 45 -36.70 -4.85 8.60
N CYS A 46 -35.94 -5.81 9.13
CA CYS A 46 -36.39 -7.18 9.28
C CYS A 46 -37.51 -7.22 10.36
N PRO A 47 -38.66 -7.88 10.12
CA PRO A 47 -39.75 -7.98 11.08
C PRO A 47 -39.50 -9.01 12.22
N ASP A 48 -38.36 -9.70 12.22
CA ASP A 48 -38.00 -10.63 13.29
C ASP A 48 -36.91 -10.00 14.16
N GLY A 49 -37.15 -9.90 15.47
CA GLY A 49 -36.37 -9.17 16.47
C GLY A 49 -34.94 -9.65 16.75
N SER A 50 -34.17 -9.98 15.72
CA SER A 50 -32.73 -10.26 15.76
C SER A 50 -31.94 -9.39 14.77
N CYS A 51 -32.37 -8.14 14.59
CA CYS A 51 -31.69 -7.19 13.72
C CYS A 51 -30.45 -6.60 14.44
N THR A 52 -29.33 -7.31 14.42
CA THR A 52 -28.03 -6.67 14.69
C THR A 52 -27.78 -5.66 13.58
N ALA A 53 -27.97 -4.38 13.90
CA ALA A 53 -27.69 -3.27 13.01
C ALA A 53 -26.21 -3.32 12.57
N GLN A 54 -25.94 -3.90 11.41
CA GLN A 54 -24.62 -3.85 10.78
C GLN A 54 -24.43 -2.42 10.26
N ARG A 55 -23.95 -1.53 11.16
CA ARG A 55 -23.43 -0.23 10.75
C ARG A 55 -22.38 -0.48 9.66
N PRO A 56 -22.35 0.34 8.58
CA PRO A 56 -21.25 0.27 7.62
C PRO A 56 -19.92 0.38 8.39
N PRO A 57 -18.90 -0.41 8.03
CA PRO A 57 -17.63 -0.41 8.74
C PRO A 57 -17.08 1.01 8.71
N ARG A 58 -16.95 1.63 9.89
CA ARG A 58 -16.37 2.96 9.98
C ARG A 58 -14.95 2.90 9.39
N PRO A 59 -14.52 3.91 8.61
CA PRO A 59 -13.14 3.98 8.20
C PRO A 59 -12.26 3.94 9.45
N PRO A 60 -11.22 3.09 9.48
CA PRO A 60 -10.33 3.02 10.63
C PRO A 60 -9.69 4.39 10.86
N PRO A 61 -9.37 4.76 12.11
CA PRO A 61 -8.69 6.00 12.40
C PRO A 61 -7.36 6.08 11.61
N PRO A 62 -6.93 7.28 11.20
CA PRO A 62 -5.75 7.47 10.35
C PRO A 62 -4.45 6.96 10.99
N SER A 63 -4.40 6.81 12.31
CA SER A 63 -3.28 6.19 13.02
C SER A 63 -3.21 4.66 12.82
N LEU A 64 -4.36 3.98 12.83
CA LEU A 64 -4.43 2.53 12.60
C LEU A 64 -4.05 2.17 11.16
N GLU A 65 -4.40 3.01 10.20
CA GLU A 65 -4.03 2.78 8.81
C GLU A 65 -2.51 2.82 8.59
N LYS A 66 -1.81 3.79 9.21
CA LYS A 66 -0.35 3.87 9.18
C LYS A 66 0.31 2.67 9.87
N LEU A 67 -0.15 2.28 11.06
CA LEU A 67 0.40 1.13 11.80
C LEU A 67 0.17 -0.19 11.07
N TYR A 68 -0.97 -0.32 10.38
CA TYR A 68 -1.26 -1.45 9.50
C TYR A 68 -0.35 -1.46 8.27
N GLY A 69 -0.10 -0.29 7.66
CA GLY A 69 0.82 -0.14 6.53
C GLY A 69 2.27 -0.52 6.87
N LEU A 70 2.74 -0.13 8.05
CA LEU A 70 4.03 -0.58 8.61
C LEU A 70 4.02 -2.06 9.01
N GLY A 71 2.82 -2.63 9.15
CA GLY A 71 2.61 -4.03 9.41
C GLY A 71 2.93 -4.49 10.82
N LEU A 72 2.78 -3.59 11.78
CA LEU A 72 2.87 -3.86 13.22
C LEU A 72 1.59 -4.52 13.74
N VAL A 73 0.45 -4.13 13.17
CA VAL A 73 -0.88 -4.68 13.51
C VAL A 73 -1.39 -5.54 12.35
N GLY A 74 -2.09 -6.63 12.68
CA GLY A 74 -2.72 -7.55 11.70
C GLY A 74 -4.15 -7.16 11.32
N SER A 75 -4.86 -6.43 12.18
CA SER A 75 -6.23 -5.98 11.97
C SER A 75 -6.34 -4.45 11.89
N ARG A 76 -7.37 -3.93 11.23
CA ARG A 76 -7.72 -2.49 11.25
C ARG A 76 -8.93 -2.20 12.14
N ARG A 77 -9.41 -3.20 12.91
CA ARG A 77 -10.74 -3.18 13.53
C ARG A 77 -10.69 -2.73 14.99
N SER A 78 -9.68 -3.14 15.74
CA SER A 78 -9.54 -2.90 17.18
C SER A 78 -8.32 -2.03 17.49
N LEU A 79 -8.52 -1.03 18.35
CA LEU A 79 -7.42 -0.26 18.95
C LEU A 79 -6.73 -1.02 20.09
N ALA A 80 -7.35 -2.07 20.63
CA ALA A 80 -6.78 -2.90 21.69
C ALA A 80 -5.44 -3.53 21.26
N ASP A 81 -5.30 -3.89 19.98
CA ASP A 81 -4.07 -4.48 19.43
C ASP A 81 -2.87 -3.52 19.58
N CYS A 82 -3.12 -2.19 19.64
CA CYS A 82 -2.08 -1.18 19.79
C CYS A 82 -1.43 -1.19 21.18
N GLU A 83 -2.18 -1.57 22.22
CA GLU A 83 -1.66 -1.63 23.59
C GLU A 83 -0.65 -2.78 23.77
N SER A 84 -0.85 -3.86 23.02
CA SER A 84 0.04 -5.03 23.04
C SER A 84 1.33 -4.88 22.21
N LEU A 85 1.54 -3.72 21.57
CA LEU A 85 2.69 -3.50 20.68
C LEU A 85 4.00 -3.42 21.46
N SER A 86 4.76 -4.51 21.40
CA SER A 86 6.11 -4.57 21.96
C SER A 86 7.18 -4.09 20.96
N ALA A 87 8.32 -3.65 21.49
CA ALA A 87 9.51 -3.34 20.68
C ALA A 87 9.94 -4.52 19.78
N ALA A 88 9.68 -5.76 20.20
CA ALA A 88 9.92 -6.95 19.41
C ALA A 88 9.15 -6.96 18.08
N ALA A 89 7.96 -6.33 18.01
CA ALA A 89 7.19 -6.22 16.76
C ALA A 89 7.96 -5.46 15.67
N PHE A 90 8.70 -4.41 16.05
CA PHE A 90 9.56 -3.65 15.16
C PHE A 90 10.75 -4.47 14.69
N CYS A 91 11.41 -5.19 15.60
CA CYS A 91 12.57 -6.03 15.23
C CYS A 91 12.20 -7.11 14.20
N ARG A 92 11.01 -7.72 14.32
CA ARG A 92 10.50 -8.73 13.36
C ARG A 92 10.17 -8.19 11.97
N ARG A 93 10.12 -6.85 11.83
CA ARG A 93 9.86 -6.10 10.60
C ARG A 93 11.11 -5.53 9.94
N ARG A 94 12.28 -5.71 10.56
CA ARG A 94 13.57 -5.35 9.95
C ARG A 94 13.88 -6.31 8.81
N LEU A 95 14.56 -5.79 7.78
CA LEU A 95 14.90 -6.54 6.57
C LEU A 95 15.53 -7.93 6.86
N PRO A 96 16.51 -8.10 7.77
CA PRO A 96 17.09 -9.42 8.06
C PRO A 96 16.08 -10.44 8.61
N CYS A 97 15.10 -10.00 9.38
CA CYS A 97 14.06 -10.86 9.91
C CYS A 97 13.03 -11.25 8.83
N LEU A 98 12.80 -10.39 7.85
CA LEU A 98 11.94 -10.70 6.70
C LEU A 98 12.62 -11.68 5.73
N LEU A 99 13.93 -11.56 5.50
CA LEU A 99 14.69 -12.50 4.67
C LEU A 99 14.58 -13.95 5.17
N LEU A 100 14.49 -14.15 6.49
CA LEU A 100 14.26 -15.47 7.09
C LEU A 100 12.85 -16.00 6.86
N LYS A 101 11.85 -15.12 6.90
CA LYS A 101 10.45 -15.49 6.61
C LYS A 101 10.28 -15.89 5.15
N LEU A 102 10.95 -15.17 4.23
CA LEU A 102 10.98 -15.45 2.79
C LEU A 102 11.92 -16.61 2.43
N ARG A 103 12.59 -17.24 3.40
CA ARG A 103 13.54 -18.35 3.20
C ARG A 103 14.72 -18.02 2.26
N MET A 104 15.06 -16.74 2.11
CA MET A 104 16.25 -16.29 1.35
C MET A 104 17.55 -16.53 2.13
N ALA A 105 17.47 -16.54 3.46
CA ALA A 105 18.59 -16.85 4.34
C ALA A 105 18.16 -17.88 5.40
N GLN A 106 19.09 -18.73 5.80
CA GLN A 106 18.84 -19.74 6.84
C GLN A 106 19.00 -19.17 8.26
N ASN A 107 19.98 -18.27 8.46
CA ASN A 107 20.33 -17.72 9.77
C ASN A 107 20.29 -16.19 9.76
N LEU A 108 19.96 -15.58 10.92
CA LEU A 108 19.98 -14.12 11.10
C LEU A 108 21.35 -13.51 10.80
N ARG A 109 22.45 -14.19 11.19
CA ARG A 109 23.82 -13.71 10.95
C ARG A 109 24.12 -13.59 9.46
N HIS A 110 23.72 -14.59 8.66
CA HIS A 110 23.90 -14.56 7.22
C HIS A 110 23.00 -13.51 6.54
N ALA A 111 21.76 -13.37 7.01
CA ALA A 111 20.85 -12.35 6.51
C ALA A 111 21.43 -10.94 6.68
N VAL A 112 22.02 -10.63 7.83
CA VAL A 112 22.69 -9.34 8.07
C VAL A 112 23.87 -9.15 7.11
N THR A 113 24.74 -10.16 6.95
CA THR A 113 25.88 -10.05 6.04
C THR A 113 25.47 -9.85 4.58
N PHE A 114 24.37 -10.47 4.13
CA PHE A 114 23.89 -10.29 2.75
C PHE A 114 23.36 -8.89 2.49
N VAL A 115 22.74 -8.26 3.49
CA VAL A 115 22.27 -6.88 3.41
C VAL A 115 23.44 -5.91 3.45
N GLU A 116 24.39 -6.09 4.37
CA GLU A 116 25.58 -5.23 4.47
C GLU A 116 26.44 -5.26 3.20
N GLN A 117 26.50 -6.42 2.52
CA GLN A 117 27.17 -6.58 1.23
C GLN A 117 26.40 -5.98 0.05
N GLY A 118 25.13 -5.59 0.24
CA GLY A 118 24.28 -5.05 -0.82
C GLY A 118 23.79 -6.10 -1.82
N HIS A 119 23.59 -7.35 -1.40
CA HIS A 119 23.05 -8.41 -2.27
C HIS A 119 21.53 -8.37 -2.39
N VAL A 120 20.85 -7.59 -1.55
CA VAL A 120 19.40 -7.52 -1.48
C VAL A 120 18.93 -6.14 -1.95
N ARG A 121 17.88 -6.13 -2.77
CA ARG A 121 17.16 -4.92 -3.16
C ARG A 121 15.69 -5.00 -2.77
N VAL A 122 15.08 -3.84 -2.58
CA VAL A 122 13.65 -3.69 -2.35
C VAL A 122 13.09 -2.84 -3.49
N GLY A 123 12.37 -3.48 -4.40
CA GLY A 123 11.98 -2.83 -5.66
C GLY A 123 13.21 -2.41 -6.46
N PRO A 124 13.35 -1.13 -6.86
CA PRO A 124 14.49 -0.65 -7.65
C PRO A 124 15.74 -0.32 -6.82
N GLU A 125 15.62 -0.15 -5.50
CA GLU A 125 16.70 0.37 -4.65
C GLU A 125 17.47 -0.76 -3.95
N VAL A 126 18.79 -0.71 -4.01
CA VAL A 126 19.68 -1.62 -3.27
C VAL A 126 19.80 -1.15 -1.83
N VAL A 127 19.50 -2.04 -0.88
CA VAL A 127 19.52 -1.71 0.55
C VAL A 127 20.80 -2.23 1.19
N THR A 128 21.52 -1.34 1.87
CA THR A 128 22.74 -1.67 2.61
C THR A 128 22.57 -1.63 4.13
N ASP A 129 21.52 -0.95 4.63
CA ASP A 129 21.26 -0.84 6.07
C ASP A 129 20.38 -2.01 6.59
N PRO A 130 20.90 -2.85 7.51
CA PRO A 130 20.11 -3.92 8.13
C PRO A 130 19.04 -3.40 9.12
N ALA A 131 19.09 -2.12 9.52
CA ALA A 131 18.08 -1.51 10.38
C ALA A 131 16.83 -1.02 9.64
N LEU A 132 16.79 -1.10 8.31
CA LEU A 132 15.63 -0.70 7.52
C LEU A 132 14.36 -1.47 7.92
N LEU A 133 13.32 -0.71 8.26
CA LEU A 133 11.98 -1.22 8.54
C LEU A 133 11.16 -1.23 7.25
N ILE A 134 10.63 -2.39 6.92
CA ILE A 134 9.93 -2.60 5.64
C ILE A 134 8.42 -2.59 5.85
N PRO A 135 7.67 -1.69 5.17
CA PRO A 135 6.21 -1.68 5.18
C PRO A 135 5.65 -2.86 4.37
N ARG A 136 4.40 -3.25 4.66
CA ARG A 136 3.74 -4.38 3.99
C ARG A 136 3.68 -4.22 2.46
N ALA A 137 3.50 -3.00 1.99
CA ALA A 137 3.34 -2.73 0.55
C ALA A 137 4.60 -3.03 -0.27
N VAL A 138 5.78 -3.03 0.35
CA VAL A 138 7.05 -3.26 -0.35
C VAL A 138 7.72 -4.59 0.03
N GLU A 139 7.10 -5.36 0.92
CA GLU A 139 7.58 -6.67 1.37
C GLU A 139 7.70 -7.67 0.20
N ASP A 140 6.77 -7.61 -0.76
CA ASP A 140 6.72 -8.51 -1.91
C ASP A 140 7.81 -8.23 -2.95
N PHE A 141 8.41 -7.04 -2.93
CA PHE A 141 9.45 -6.63 -3.88
C PHE A 141 10.87 -6.89 -3.39
N ILE A 142 11.03 -7.65 -2.31
CA ILE A 142 12.35 -8.06 -1.81
C ILE A 142 12.91 -9.13 -2.75
N THR A 143 13.98 -8.80 -3.46
CA THR A 143 14.65 -9.70 -4.41
C THR A 143 16.17 -9.61 -4.29
N TRP A 144 16.87 -10.61 -4.81
CA TRP A 144 18.32 -10.51 -5.00
C TRP A 144 18.64 -9.45 -6.05
N VAL A 145 19.74 -8.73 -5.85
CA VAL A 145 20.30 -7.85 -6.88
C VAL A 145 20.72 -8.69 -8.08
N ASP A 146 20.48 -8.19 -9.29
CA ASP A 146 20.72 -8.91 -10.54
C ASP A 146 22.20 -9.28 -10.71
N ALA A 147 23.09 -8.34 -10.42
CA ALA A 147 24.54 -8.54 -10.42
C ALA A 147 25.08 -9.35 -9.22
N SER A 148 24.23 -9.82 -8.30
CA SER A 148 24.71 -10.53 -7.11
C SER A 148 25.19 -11.94 -7.43
N ARG A 149 26.37 -12.30 -6.90
CA ARG A 149 26.90 -13.67 -6.99
C ARG A 149 26.00 -14.69 -6.30
N LEU A 150 25.18 -14.26 -5.35
CA LEU A 150 24.24 -15.15 -4.67
C LEU A 150 23.08 -15.52 -5.60
N ARG A 151 22.55 -14.57 -6.38
CA ARG A 151 21.55 -14.86 -7.42
C ARG A 151 22.10 -15.82 -8.46
N GLN A 152 23.32 -15.59 -8.93
CA GLN A 152 23.99 -16.47 -9.90
C GLN A 152 24.10 -17.90 -9.36
N LYS A 153 24.55 -18.08 -8.10
CA LYS A 153 24.62 -19.41 -7.47
C LYS A 153 23.28 -20.11 -7.35
N VAL A 154 22.20 -19.36 -7.09
CA VAL A 154 20.85 -19.93 -7.02
C VAL A 154 20.38 -20.38 -8.41
N LEU A 155 20.60 -19.57 -9.44
CA LEU A 155 20.26 -19.90 -10.84
C LEU A 155 21.10 -21.08 -11.37
N ASP A 156 22.39 -21.10 -11.04
CA ASP A 156 23.30 -22.21 -11.34
C ASP A 156 22.79 -23.53 -10.73
N TYR A 157 22.37 -23.48 -9.46
CA TYR A 157 21.82 -24.64 -8.76
C TYR A 157 20.52 -25.14 -9.41
N ASN A 158 19.67 -24.22 -9.86
CA ASN A 158 18.43 -24.54 -10.56
C ASN A 158 18.64 -24.93 -12.03
N GLN A 159 19.86 -24.79 -12.57
CA GLN A 159 20.17 -24.98 -14.00
C GLN A 159 19.38 -24.02 -14.92
N GLU A 160 18.99 -22.87 -14.40
CA GLU A 160 18.22 -21.83 -15.10
C GLU A 160 19.08 -20.60 -15.44
N ARG A 161 20.41 -20.74 -15.33
CA ARG A 161 21.32 -19.65 -15.62
C ARG A 161 21.36 -19.37 -17.11
N ASP A 162 21.01 -18.13 -17.45
CA ASP A 162 21.22 -17.55 -18.76
C ASP A 162 22.49 -16.68 -18.74
N ASP A 163 23.40 -16.90 -19.69
CA ASP A 163 24.66 -16.16 -19.77
C ASP A 163 24.51 -14.77 -20.42
N PHE A 164 23.35 -14.46 -21.01
CA PHE A 164 23.07 -13.12 -21.55
C PHE A 164 22.90 -12.04 -20.46
N ASP A 165 22.45 -12.42 -19.27
CA ASP A 165 22.16 -11.49 -18.16
C ASP A 165 23.42 -11.02 -17.40
N LEU A 166 24.62 -11.53 -17.75
CA LEU A 166 25.87 -11.28 -17.03
C LEU A 166 26.64 -10.03 -17.50
N ALA A 167 26.22 -9.40 -18.60
CA ALA A 167 26.95 -8.33 -19.27
C ALA A 167 26.51 -6.90 -18.89
N ALA A 168 25.56 -6.74 -17.95
CA ALA A 168 25.01 -5.46 -17.51
C ALA A 168 25.50 -5.04 -16.11
#